data_AF-A0AAD5I0I1-F1
#
_entry.id   AF-A0AAD5I0I1-F1
#
_cell.length_a   1.000
_cell.length_b   1.000
_cell.length_c   1.000
_cell.angle_alpha   90.00
_cell.angle_beta   90.00
_cell.angle_gamma   90.00
#
_symmetry.space_group_name_H-M   'P 1'
#
loop_
_entity.id
_entity.type
_entity.pdbx_description
1 polymer ?
#
loop_
_entity_poly.entity_id
_entity_poly.type
_entity_poly.pdbx_seq_one_letter_code
_entity_poly.pdbx_strand_id
1 'polypeptide(L)'
;MEGTTTTKSISHNLSGASALAKWRRRSLVPPSWEDSIRFVSVDESAEAGRSLAHAFATDAMSQYVLDGDDMADYSDEQKWKLHVDHMTYMVAAHCYKGVVTAIGSDYDAVALWLPPGQQMDDWWTSLRSGMWRLYYQLSAEGRRRYYDEMLPVLEQTKEEVMGERDKDCYYLVYIGTKPAAQGKGYAGKLIRDMVAKADAENRPMYLEASTKRNSEYYARFGFKVKRPVVFENGPEPITMYIMVREPQTPRQSCGPAVMATVKF
;
A
#
# COMPACT_ATOMS: atom_id res chain seq x y z
N MET A 1 37.82 -67.29 -48.04
CA MET A 1 38.02 -67.87 -46.69
C MET A 1 38.37 -66.67 -45.83
N GLU A 2 37.63 -66.18 -44.85
CA GLU A 2 36.52 -66.63 -43.99
C GLU A 2 35.60 -65.37 -43.84
N GLY A 3 34.28 -65.43 -43.68
CA GLY A 3 33.58 -66.00 -42.53
C GLY A 3 32.99 -64.88 -41.65
N THR A 4 31.82 -64.37 -42.05
CA THR A 4 30.69 -63.87 -41.22
C THR A 4 30.94 -63.21 -39.86
N THR A 5 30.44 -61.97 -39.70
CA THR A 5 29.59 -61.59 -38.54
C THR A 5 28.52 -60.58 -38.97
N THR A 6 27.26 -61.02 -38.97
CA THR A 6 26.07 -60.20 -39.21
C THR A 6 25.69 -59.47 -37.92
N THR A 7 25.89 -58.15 -37.85
CA THR A 7 25.39 -57.34 -36.75
C THR A 7 24.01 -56.79 -37.11
N LYS A 8 22.96 -57.34 -36.50
CA LYS A 8 21.59 -56.82 -36.58
C LYS A 8 21.54 -55.39 -36.06
N SER A 9 21.25 -54.44 -36.95
CA SER A 9 20.83 -53.08 -36.61
C SER A 9 19.46 -53.15 -35.91
N ILE A 10 19.43 -52.85 -34.62
CA ILE A 10 18.18 -52.57 -33.89
C ILE A 10 17.91 -51.07 -34.07
N SER A 11 17.03 -50.76 -35.01
CA SER A 11 16.46 -49.42 -35.16
C SER A 11 15.53 -49.13 -33.97
N HIS A 12 16.07 -48.52 -32.91
CA HIS A 12 15.23 -47.94 -31.87
C HIS A 12 14.56 -46.67 -32.41
N ASN A 13 13.26 -46.78 -32.66
CA ASN A 13 12.34 -45.69 -32.96
C ASN A 13 12.48 -44.55 -31.95
N LEU A 14 13.03 -43.42 -32.39
CA LEU A 14 12.94 -42.11 -31.73
C LEU A 14 11.51 -41.56 -31.89
N SER A 15 10.55 -42.17 -31.20
CA SER A 15 9.15 -41.70 -31.13
C SER A 15 8.77 -41.17 -29.74
N GLY A 16 9.70 -41.15 -28.78
CA GLY A 16 9.42 -40.69 -27.41
C GLY A 16 9.62 -39.19 -27.17
N ALA A 17 10.41 -38.49 -27.99
CA ALA A 17 10.82 -37.11 -27.72
C ALA A 17 9.68 -36.08 -27.92
N SER A 18 8.65 -36.41 -28.70
CA SER A 18 7.52 -35.50 -28.98
C SER A 18 6.42 -35.52 -27.92
N ALA A 19 6.35 -36.56 -27.06
CA ALA A 19 5.30 -36.68 -26.04
C ALA A 19 5.64 -35.95 -24.73
N LEU A 20 6.94 -35.71 -24.48
CA LEU A 20 7.42 -35.00 -23.28
C LEU A 20 7.33 -33.46 -23.39
N ALA A 21 7.02 -32.92 -24.58
CA ALA A 21 7.09 -31.49 -24.87
C ALA A 21 5.78 -30.70 -24.64
N LYS A 22 4.78 -31.25 -23.94
CA LYS A 22 3.48 -30.57 -23.77
C LYS A 22 2.89 -30.53 -22.36
N TRP A 23 3.69 -30.76 -21.33
CA TRP A 23 3.35 -30.32 -19.98
C TRP A 23 3.94 -28.92 -19.74
N ARG A 24 3.34 -27.90 -20.38
CA ARG A 24 3.45 -26.55 -19.81
C ARG A 24 2.82 -26.65 -18.43
N ARG A 25 3.62 -26.55 -17.36
CA ARG A 25 3.11 -26.45 -15.99
C ARG A 25 2.29 -25.17 -15.89
N ARG A 26 1.01 -25.23 -16.26
CA ARG A 26 0.06 -24.14 -16.08
C ARG A 26 -0.13 -23.98 -14.57
N SER A 27 0.02 -22.75 -14.07
CA SER A 27 -0.30 -22.46 -12.67
C SER A 27 -1.76 -22.84 -12.40
N LEU A 28 -2.00 -23.48 -11.26
CA LEU A 28 -3.36 -23.72 -10.77
C LEU A 28 -3.96 -22.43 -10.17
N VAL A 29 -3.13 -21.43 -9.87
CA VAL A 29 -3.59 -20.11 -9.44
C VAL A 29 -4.15 -19.37 -10.66
N PRO A 30 -5.43 -18.98 -10.66
CA PRO A 30 -5.98 -18.18 -11.75
C PRO A 30 -5.24 -16.83 -11.84
N PRO A 31 -4.92 -16.32 -13.05
CA PRO A 31 -4.31 -15.00 -13.18
C PRO A 31 -5.12 -13.88 -12.51
N SER A 32 -6.45 -14.00 -12.50
CA SER A 32 -7.35 -13.04 -11.83
C SER A 32 -7.24 -13.05 -10.31
N TRP A 33 -6.77 -14.14 -9.70
CA TRP A 33 -6.63 -14.27 -8.25
C TRP A 33 -5.49 -13.41 -7.71
N GLU A 34 -4.38 -13.35 -8.43
CA GLU A 34 -3.24 -12.49 -8.06
C GLU A 34 -3.52 -11.01 -8.30
N ASP A 35 -4.54 -10.71 -9.11
CA ASP A 35 -4.86 -9.38 -9.60
C ASP A 35 -6.13 -8.77 -9.00
N SER A 36 -6.87 -9.52 -8.18
CA SER A 36 -8.09 -9.06 -7.52
C SER A 36 -7.78 -8.29 -6.24
N ILE A 37 -8.37 -7.11 -6.11
CA ILE A 37 -8.39 -6.37 -4.85
C ILE A 37 -9.43 -7.00 -3.94
N ARG A 38 -9.10 -7.13 -2.66
CA ARG A 38 -10.01 -7.62 -1.62
C ARG A 38 -9.93 -6.75 -0.37
N PHE A 39 -11.00 -6.72 0.40
CA PHE A 39 -10.98 -6.14 1.73
C PHE A 39 -10.22 -7.05 2.70
N VAL A 40 -9.61 -6.42 3.70
CA VAL A 40 -8.93 -7.10 4.81
C VAL A 40 -9.81 -6.94 6.05
N SER A 41 -10.11 -8.05 6.71
CA SER A 41 -10.84 -8.05 7.98
C SER A 41 -9.89 -7.88 9.17
N VAL A 42 -10.44 -7.57 10.35
CA VAL A 42 -9.61 -7.37 11.55
C VAL A 42 -8.85 -8.64 11.95
N ASP A 43 -9.39 -9.83 11.69
CA ASP A 43 -8.75 -11.12 12.00
C ASP A 43 -7.47 -11.36 11.16
N GLU A 44 -7.30 -10.61 10.06
CA GLU A 44 -6.15 -10.68 9.14
C GLU A 44 -5.14 -9.55 9.39
N SER A 45 -5.34 -8.72 10.42
CA SER A 45 -4.51 -7.53 10.67
C SER A 45 -3.05 -7.88 10.95
N ALA A 46 -2.78 -9.08 11.48
CA ALA A 46 -1.42 -9.54 11.75
C ALA A 46 -0.65 -9.83 10.45
N GLU A 47 -1.26 -10.51 9.48
CA GLU A 47 -0.68 -10.79 8.16
C GLU A 47 -0.49 -9.50 7.35
N ALA A 48 -1.53 -8.66 7.27
CA ALA A 48 -1.49 -7.40 6.56
C ALA A 48 -0.50 -6.41 7.20
N GLY A 49 -0.46 -6.34 8.54
CA GLY A 49 0.49 -5.53 9.30
C GLY A 49 1.94 -5.95 9.06
N ARG A 50 2.22 -7.27 9.06
CA ARG A 50 3.55 -7.80 8.67
C ARG A 50 3.92 -7.44 7.24
N SER A 51 2.97 -7.46 6.31
CA SER A 51 3.22 -7.01 4.92
C SER A 51 3.66 -5.55 4.85
N LEU A 52 2.93 -4.66 5.53
CA LEU A 52 3.33 -3.25 5.64
C LEU A 52 4.67 -3.09 6.34
N ALA A 53 4.92 -3.83 7.43
CA ALA A 53 6.20 -3.78 8.13
C ALA A 53 7.37 -4.10 7.18
N HIS A 54 7.23 -5.11 6.32
CA HIS A 54 8.23 -5.40 5.29
C HIS A 54 8.35 -4.32 4.21
N ALA A 55 7.23 -3.71 3.80
CA ALA A 55 7.24 -2.63 2.81
C ALA A 55 7.91 -1.34 3.34
N PHE A 56 7.79 -1.09 4.64
CA PHE A 56 8.30 0.10 5.33
C PHE A 56 9.55 -0.18 6.19
N ALA A 57 10.20 -1.34 6.03
CA ALA A 57 11.34 -1.76 6.85
C ALA A 57 12.53 -0.79 6.80
N THR A 58 12.65 -0.02 5.71
CA THR A 58 13.71 0.98 5.50
C THR A 58 13.12 2.37 5.24
N ASP A 59 11.88 2.62 5.67
CA ASP A 59 11.25 3.92 5.52
C ASP A 59 11.75 4.90 6.60
N ALA A 60 12.17 6.08 6.17
CA ALA A 60 12.79 7.06 7.04
C ALA A 60 11.86 7.53 8.16
N MET A 61 10.55 7.66 7.90
CA MET A 61 9.59 8.08 8.93
C MET A 61 9.38 6.97 9.97
N SER A 62 9.35 5.71 9.54
CA SER A 62 9.30 4.58 10.46
C SER A 62 10.54 4.53 11.36
N GLN A 63 11.73 4.75 10.80
CA GLN A 63 12.99 4.81 11.56
C GLN A 63 13.03 6.02 12.52
N TYR A 64 12.55 7.18 12.08
CA TYR A 64 12.47 8.39 12.91
C TYR A 64 11.74 8.16 14.23
N VAL A 65 10.63 7.44 14.17
CA VAL A 65 9.79 7.17 15.34
C VAL A 65 10.33 5.99 16.16
N LEU A 66 10.83 4.94 15.51
CA LEU A 66 11.07 3.64 16.16
C LEU A 66 12.55 3.35 16.47
N ASP A 67 13.47 4.16 15.95
CA ASP A 67 14.92 3.95 16.04
C ASP A 67 15.64 5.24 16.45
N GLY A 68 15.25 5.80 17.60
CA GLY A 68 15.93 6.95 18.22
C GLY A 68 17.21 6.56 18.95
N ASP A 69 18.02 7.55 19.33
CA ASP A 69 19.28 7.34 20.06
C ASP A 69 19.07 6.61 21.40
N ASP A 70 17.90 6.77 22.02
CA ASP A 70 17.51 6.09 23.27
C ASP A 70 17.14 4.61 23.09
N MET A 71 17.22 4.11 21.84
CA MET A 71 17.04 2.71 21.46
C MET A 71 18.36 2.07 21.00
N ALA A 72 19.52 2.69 21.22
CA ALA A 72 20.82 2.18 20.78
C ALA A 72 21.15 0.77 21.33
N ASP A 73 20.69 0.46 22.55
CA ASP A 73 20.91 -0.84 23.20
C ASP A 73 19.87 -1.92 22.82
N TYR A 74 18.83 -1.56 22.05
CA TYR A 74 17.81 -2.51 21.62
C TYR A 74 18.32 -3.34 20.46
N SER A 75 18.02 -4.64 20.48
CA SER A 75 18.36 -5.52 19.37
C SER A 75 17.49 -5.24 18.14
N ASP A 76 18.00 -5.61 16.96
CA ASP A 76 17.25 -5.48 15.70
C ASP A 76 15.92 -6.24 15.76
N GLU A 77 15.86 -7.38 16.45
CA GLU A 77 14.62 -8.15 16.64
C GLU A 77 13.60 -7.40 17.49
N GLN A 78 14.04 -6.66 18.52
CA GLN A 78 13.14 -5.86 19.35
C GLN A 78 12.56 -4.68 18.56
N LYS A 79 13.41 -3.98 17.78
CA LYS A 79 12.99 -2.88 16.90
C LYS A 79 12.05 -3.39 15.80
N TRP A 80 12.38 -4.53 15.19
CA TRP A 80 11.52 -5.19 14.20
C TRP A 80 10.17 -5.58 14.79
N LYS A 81 10.14 -6.17 15.99
CA LYS A 81 8.90 -6.53 16.66
C LYS A 81 8.03 -5.29 16.92
N LEU A 82 8.62 -4.21 17.40
CA LEU A 82 7.93 -2.94 17.62
C LEU A 82 7.32 -2.40 16.31
N HIS A 83 8.09 -2.43 15.22
CA HIS A 83 7.61 -2.01 13.89
C HIS A 83 6.45 -2.86 13.37
N VAL A 84 6.53 -4.19 13.53
CA VAL A 84 5.44 -5.10 13.17
C VAL A 84 4.20 -4.83 14.02
N ASP A 85 4.35 -4.68 15.34
CA ASP A 85 3.24 -4.37 16.24
C ASP A 85 2.56 -3.05 15.84
N HIS A 86 3.33 -1.99 15.58
CA HIS A 86 2.82 -0.69 15.12
C HIS A 86 2.00 -0.84 13.82
N MET A 87 2.54 -1.52 12.81
CA MET A 87 1.84 -1.72 11.54
C MET A 87 0.58 -2.58 11.71
N THR A 88 0.62 -3.60 12.57
CA THR A 88 -0.57 -4.42 12.90
C THR A 88 -1.65 -3.60 13.60
N TYR A 89 -1.31 -2.73 14.55
CA TYR A 89 -2.28 -1.86 15.21
C TYR A 89 -2.89 -0.86 14.23
N MET A 90 -2.09 -0.29 13.33
CA MET A 90 -2.59 0.62 12.29
C MET A 90 -3.56 -0.09 11.35
N VAL A 91 -3.24 -1.31 10.90
CA VAL A 91 -4.19 -2.11 10.10
C VAL A 91 -5.47 -2.38 10.88
N ALA A 92 -5.36 -2.87 12.12
CA ALA A 92 -6.52 -3.20 12.93
C ALA A 92 -7.43 -1.97 13.18
N ALA A 93 -6.85 -0.80 13.45
CA ALA A 93 -7.59 0.44 13.62
C ALA A 93 -8.36 0.82 12.33
N HIS A 94 -7.73 0.67 11.16
CA HIS A 94 -8.37 0.91 9.87
C HIS A 94 -9.38 -0.17 9.49
N CYS A 95 -9.29 -1.39 10.00
CA CYS A 95 -10.35 -2.39 9.87
C CYS A 95 -11.63 -1.99 10.63
N TYR A 96 -11.51 -1.20 11.72
CA TYR A 96 -12.67 -0.74 12.50
C TYR A 96 -13.30 0.55 11.98
N LYS A 97 -12.49 1.50 11.51
CA LYS A 97 -12.94 2.86 11.13
C LYS A 97 -12.70 3.23 9.67
N GLY A 98 -11.88 2.46 8.99
CA GLY A 98 -11.38 2.76 7.66
C GLY A 98 -11.78 1.72 6.62
N VAL A 99 -11.01 1.72 5.55
CA VAL A 99 -11.05 0.73 4.49
C VAL A 99 -9.63 0.18 4.32
N VAL A 100 -9.47 -1.12 4.56
CA VAL A 100 -8.22 -1.83 4.32
C VAL A 100 -8.40 -2.73 3.12
N THR A 101 -7.54 -2.55 2.13
CA THR A 101 -7.54 -3.36 0.90
C THR A 101 -6.18 -4.01 0.68
N ALA A 102 -6.21 -5.22 0.15
CA ALA A 102 -5.01 -5.97 -0.22
C ALA A 102 -5.14 -6.58 -1.62
N ILE A 103 -4.00 -6.89 -2.22
CA ILE A 103 -3.90 -7.55 -3.53
C ILE A 103 -2.69 -8.49 -3.53
N GLY A 104 -2.73 -9.51 -4.39
CA GLY A 104 -1.75 -10.59 -4.45
C GLY A 104 -2.06 -11.73 -3.49
N SER A 105 -1.34 -12.85 -3.66
CA SER A 105 -1.64 -14.10 -2.97
C SER A 105 -1.36 -14.06 -1.46
N ASP A 106 -0.48 -13.18 -1.00
CA ASP A 106 -0.06 -13.08 0.40
C ASP A 106 0.09 -11.61 0.82
N TYR A 107 -0.98 -10.82 0.66
CA TYR A 107 -0.99 -9.39 1.00
C TYR A 107 0.18 -8.63 0.34
N ASP A 108 0.53 -8.99 -0.90
CA ASP A 108 1.71 -8.46 -1.59
C ASP A 108 1.74 -6.93 -1.64
N ALA A 109 0.56 -6.30 -1.71
CA ALA A 109 0.38 -4.91 -1.38
C ALA A 109 -0.86 -4.70 -0.51
N VAL A 110 -0.81 -3.70 0.36
CA VAL A 110 -1.88 -3.32 1.30
C VAL A 110 -2.03 -1.80 1.29
N ALA A 111 -3.27 -1.31 1.31
CA ALA A 111 -3.60 0.11 1.43
C ALA A 111 -4.65 0.36 2.52
N LEU A 112 -4.42 1.40 3.33
CA LEU A 112 -5.23 1.83 4.47
C LEU A 112 -5.77 3.22 4.19
N TRP A 113 -7.10 3.32 4.14
CA TRP A 113 -7.81 4.57 3.90
C TRP A 113 -8.73 4.90 5.07
N LEU A 114 -8.83 6.18 5.42
CA LEU A 114 -9.93 6.73 6.20
C LEU A 114 -10.95 7.38 5.26
N PRO A 115 -12.21 6.92 5.25
CA PRO A 115 -13.29 7.56 4.52
C PRO A 115 -13.69 8.94 5.09
N PRO A 116 -14.44 9.75 4.33
CA PRO A 116 -15.03 10.99 4.84
C PRO A 116 -15.79 10.79 6.16
N GLY A 117 -15.59 11.73 7.08
CA GLY A 117 -16.22 11.75 8.40
C GLY A 117 -15.66 10.75 9.42
N GLN A 118 -14.65 9.95 9.04
CA GLN A 118 -13.98 9.02 9.95
C GLN A 118 -12.69 9.63 10.50
N GLN A 119 -12.47 9.39 11.80
CA GLN A 119 -11.28 9.77 12.56
C GLN A 119 -10.94 8.63 13.53
N MET A 120 -9.70 8.60 14.01
CA MET A 120 -9.14 7.46 14.74
C MET A 120 -8.88 7.75 16.23
N ASP A 121 -9.51 8.78 16.77
CA ASP A 121 -9.33 9.29 18.14
C ASP A 121 -10.29 8.65 19.16
N ASP A 122 -11.19 7.76 18.74
CA ASP A 122 -12.12 7.13 19.67
C ASP A 122 -11.48 6.02 20.50
N TRP A 123 -11.85 5.98 21.79
CA TRP A 123 -11.27 5.05 22.76
C TRP A 123 -11.50 3.58 22.39
N TRP A 124 -12.61 3.25 21.72
CA TRP A 124 -12.97 1.88 21.39
C TRP A 124 -12.06 1.32 20.30
N THR A 125 -11.83 2.09 19.24
CA THR A 125 -10.85 1.76 18.21
C THR A 125 -9.46 1.65 18.81
N SER A 126 -9.06 2.59 19.67
CA SER A 126 -7.76 2.53 20.36
C SER A 126 -7.59 1.23 21.18
N LEU A 127 -8.61 0.85 21.96
CA LEU A 127 -8.61 -0.37 22.77
C LEU A 127 -8.53 -1.63 21.90
N ARG A 128 -9.42 -1.76 20.90
CA ARG A 128 -9.60 -2.96 20.08
C ARG A 128 -8.47 -3.19 19.09
N SER A 129 -7.91 -2.12 18.54
CA SER A 129 -6.76 -2.19 17.62
C SER A 129 -5.45 -2.49 18.33
N GLY A 130 -5.34 -2.20 19.62
CA GLY A 130 -4.10 -2.28 20.37
C GLY A 130 -3.23 -1.02 20.28
N MET A 131 -3.70 0.06 19.64
CA MET A 131 -2.97 1.34 19.54
C MET A 131 -2.54 1.89 20.91
N TRP A 132 -3.29 1.64 21.97
CA TRP A 132 -2.90 2.01 23.34
C TRP A 132 -1.58 1.36 23.80
N ARG A 133 -1.26 0.16 23.30
CA ARG A 133 -0.02 -0.56 23.63
C ARG A 133 1.19 0.15 23.06
N LEU A 134 1.06 0.76 21.89
CA LEU A 134 2.15 1.45 21.21
C LEU A 134 2.80 2.49 22.13
N TYR A 135 2.00 3.27 22.86
CA TYR A 135 2.48 4.24 23.84
C TYR A 135 3.47 3.64 24.85
N TYR A 136 3.17 2.43 25.36
CA TYR A 136 4.01 1.72 26.32
C TYR A 136 5.18 0.97 25.69
N GLN A 137 5.14 0.70 24.39
CA GLN A 137 6.19 -0.01 23.67
C GLN A 137 7.24 0.94 23.08
N LEU A 138 6.88 2.20 22.81
CA LEU A 138 7.80 3.23 22.37
C LEU A 138 8.77 3.63 23.48
N SER A 139 9.97 4.05 23.09
CA SER A 139 10.92 4.72 23.97
C SER A 139 10.41 6.11 24.40
N ALA A 140 11.14 6.81 25.26
CA ALA A 140 10.75 8.15 25.67
C ALA A 140 10.81 9.13 24.49
N GLU A 141 11.87 9.05 23.68
CA GLU A 141 12.02 9.85 22.48
C GLU A 141 11.03 9.43 21.39
N GLY A 142 10.81 8.12 21.21
CA GLY A 142 9.80 7.60 20.27
C GLY A 142 8.39 8.08 20.60
N ARG A 143 8.01 8.12 21.89
CA ARG A 143 6.73 8.72 22.33
C ARG A 143 6.66 10.20 21.99
N ARG A 144 7.69 10.98 22.31
CA ARG A 144 7.75 12.41 22.03
C ARG A 144 7.61 12.68 20.53
N ARG A 145 8.40 11.99 19.70
CA ARG A 145 8.37 12.13 18.24
C ARG A 145 7.02 11.73 17.65
N TYR A 146 6.39 10.66 18.13
CA TYR A 146 5.11 10.20 17.61
C TYR A 146 3.93 11.09 18.05
N TYR A 147 3.75 11.25 19.37
CA TYR A 147 2.55 11.86 19.95
C TYR A 147 2.64 13.37 20.12
N ASP A 148 3.82 13.91 20.41
CA ASP A 148 3.98 15.34 20.69
C ASP A 148 4.45 16.15 19.47
N GLU A 149 4.90 15.46 18.41
CA GLU A 149 5.43 16.08 17.20
C GLU A 149 4.71 15.59 15.92
N MET A 150 4.87 14.33 15.55
CA MET A 150 4.40 13.81 14.26
C MET A 150 2.88 13.92 14.11
N LEU A 151 2.11 13.35 15.04
CA LEU A 151 0.65 13.37 14.97
C LEU A 151 0.08 14.81 14.95
N PRO A 152 0.44 15.72 15.88
CA PRO A 152 -0.07 17.09 15.86
C PRO A 152 0.28 17.83 14.57
N VAL A 153 1.51 17.69 14.07
CA VAL A 153 1.95 18.35 12.83
C VAL A 153 1.16 17.85 11.63
N LEU A 154 0.90 16.55 11.52
CA LEU A 154 0.13 15.98 10.42
C LEU A 154 -1.35 16.37 10.50
N GLU A 155 -1.96 16.31 11.69
CA GLU A 155 -3.36 16.73 11.91
C GLU A 155 -3.57 18.21 11.58
N GLN A 156 -2.76 19.09 12.15
CA GLN A 156 -2.81 20.52 11.87
C GLN A 156 -2.57 20.79 10.37
N THR A 157 -1.64 20.08 9.76
CA THR A 157 -1.34 20.24 8.35
C THR A 157 -2.49 19.86 7.45
N LYS A 158 -3.17 18.75 7.76
CA LYS A 158 -4.35 18.32 7.01
C LYS A 158 -5.47 19.34 7.16
N GLU A 159 -5.72 19.84 8.37
CA GLU A 159 -6.72 20.88 8.64
C GLU A 159 -6.43 22.16 7.84
N GLU A 160 -5.20 22.67 7.86
CA GLU A 160 -4.80 23.87 7.11
C GLU A 160 -4.96 23.71 5.59
N VAL A 161 -4.58 22.54 5.05
CA VAL A 161 -4.59 22.29 3.60
C VAL A 161 -5.99 21.99 3.08
N MET A 162 -6.81 21.29 3.86
CA MET A 162 -8.14 20.86 3.45
C MET A 162 -9.24 21.83 3.88
N GLY A 163 -9.03 22.60 4.94
CA GLY A 163 -9.99 23.56 5.49
C GLY A 163 -11.33 22.89 5.80
N GLU A 164 -12.42 23.47 5.29
CA GLU A 164 -13.78 22.94 5.45
C GLU A 164 -13.95 21.50 4.90
N ARG A 165 -13.04 21.04 4.02
CA ARG A 165 -13.07 19.72 3.41
C ARG A 165 -12.30 18.67 4.21
N ASP A 166 -11.71 19.03 5.35
CA ASP A 166 -10.91 18.14 6.18
C ASP A 166 -11.65 16.84 6.53
N LYS A 167 -12.90 16.99 6.99
CA LYS A 167 -13.79 15.87 7.35
C LYS A 167 -14.50 15.26 6.14
N ASP A 168 -14.26 15.78 4.95
CA ASP A 168 -15.02 15.47 3.74
C ASP A 168 -14.14 14.94 2.60
N CYS A 169 -13.09 14.21 2.98
CA CYS A 169 -12.10 13.67 2.05
C CYS A 169 -11.73 12.23 2.39
N TYR A 170 -11.22 11.51 1.40
CA TYR A 170 -10.54 10.23 1.63
C TYR A 170 -9.08 10.48 2.01
N TYR A 171 -8.63 9.91 3.13
CA TYR A 171 -7.25 10.03 3.58
C TYR A 171 -6.52 8.70 3.42
N LEU A 172 -5.48 8.66 2.57
CA LEU A 172 -4.56 7.52 2.48
C LEU A 172 -3.50 7.62 3.57
N VAL A 173 -3.58 6.73 4.56
CA VAL A 173 -2.66 6.71 5.69
C VAL A 173 -1.43 5.85 5.39
N TYR A 174 -1.64 4.66 4.84
CA TYR A 174 -0.54 3.78 4.40
C TYR A 174 -0.85 3.10 3.09
N ILE A 175 0.17 2.98 2.23
CA ILE A 175 0.19 2.00 1.14
C ILE A 175 1.59 1.42 1.00
N GLY A 176 1.69 0.09 1.01
CA GLY A 176 2.95 -0.62 0.94
C GLY A 176 2.88 -1.76 -0.06
N THR A 177 4.02 -2.12 -0.65
CA THR A 177 4.18 -3.34 -1.44
C THR A 177 5.43 -4.06 -0.96
N LYS A 178 5.32 -5.34 -0.64
CA LYS A 178 6.45 -6.18 -0.23
C LYS A 178 7.57 -6.07 -1.26
N PRO A 179 8.85 -6.04 -0.86
CA PRO A 179 9.98 -5.95 -1.81
C PRO A 179 9.91 -6.97 -2.95
N ALA A 180 9.56 -8.23 -2.64
CA ALA A 180 9.45 -9.31 -3.63
C ALA A 180 8.28 -9.16 -4.63
N ALA A 181 7.32 -8.27 -4.37
CA ALA A 181 6.15 -8.03 -5.19
C ALA A 181 6.15 -6.66 -5.89
N GLN A 182 7.23 -5.88 -5.74
CA GLN A 182 7.39 -4.61 -6.44
C GLN A 182 7.46 -4.80 -7.96
N GLY A 183 7.13 -3.75 -8.72
CA GLY A 183 7.13 -3.80 -10.19
C GLY A 183 5.91 -4.47 -10.83
N LYS A 184 5.04 -5.14 -10.05
CA LYS A 184 3.80 -5.77 -10.55
C LYS A 184 2.61 -4.81 -10.73
N GLY A 185 2.75 -3.56 -10.32
CA GLY A 185 1.69 -2.53 -10.45
C GLY A 185 0.56 -2.60 -9.42
N TYR A 186 0.71 -3.42 -8.37
CA TYR A 186 -0.28 -3.64 -7.31
C TYR A 186 -0.71 -2.39 -6.56
N ALA A 187 0.24 -1.60 -6.02
CA ALA A 187 -0.09 -0.34 -5.37
C ALA A 187 -0.91 0.60 -6.27
N GLY A 188 -0.62 0.61 -7.57
CA GLY A 188 -1.36 1.42 -8.52
C GLY A 188 -2.78 0.93 -8.77
N LYS A 189 -3.02 -0.39 -8.69
CA LYS A 189 -4.38 -0.96 -8.75
C LYS A 189 -5.19 -0.55 -7.52
N LEU A 190 -4.62 -0.69 -6.32
CA LEU A 190 -5.26 -0.28 -5.07
C LEU A 190 -5.65 1.22 -5.07
N ILE A 191 -4.75 2.10 -5.51
CA ILE A 191 -5.04 3.54 -5.59
C ILE A 191 -6.14 3.83 -6.62
N ARG A 192 -6.10 3.21 -7.81
CA ARG A 192 -7.09 3.45 -8.87
C ARG A 192 -8.50 3.05 -8.46
N ASP A 193 -8.64 1.96 -7.70
CA ASP A 193 -9.93 1.52 -7.17
C ASP A 193 -10.55 2.58 -6.26
N MET A 194 -9.78 3.08 -5.29
CA MET A 194 -10.24 4.15 -4.40
C MET A 194 -10.41 5.50 -5.10
N VAL A 195 -9.61 5.81 -6.11
CA VAL A 195 -9.80 6.99 -6.97
C VAL A 195 -11.14 6.94 -7.69
N ALA A 196 -11.50 5.80 -8.29
CA ALA A 196 -12.78 5.65 -8.97
C ALA A 196 -13.97 5.83 -8.01
N LYS A 197 -13.86 5.32 -6.78
CA LYS A 197 -14.84 5.53 -5.71
C LYS A 197 -14.94 7.00 -5.30
N ALA A 198 -13.81 7.67 -5.05
CA ALA A 198 -13.79 9.07 -4.67
C ALA A 198 -14.35 9.98 -5.78
N ASP A 199 -14.05 9.70 -7.05
CA ASP A 199 -14.60 10.45 -8.19
C ASP A 199 -16.11 10.27 -8.32
N ALA A 200 -16.62 9.05 -8.14
CA ALA A 200 -18.06 8.77 -8.17
C ALA A 200 -18.82 9.49 -7.05
N GLU A 201 -18.18 9.68 -5.90
CA GLU A 201 -18.74 10.40 -4.75
C GLU A 201 -18.42 11.90 -4.76
N ASN A 202 -17.70 12.38 -5.79
CA ASN A 202 -17.21 13.75 -5.90
C ASN A 202 -16.45 14.23 -4.64
N ARG A 203 -15.57 13.38 -4.11
CA ARG A 203 -14.78 13.65 -2.91
C ARG A 203 -13.29 13.87 -3.23
N PRO A 204 -12.63 14.85 -2.61
CA PRO A 204 -11.19 14.98 -2.70
C PRO A 204 -10.49 13.86 -1.92
N MET A 205 -9.22 13.68 -2.22
CA MET A 205 -8.36 12.71 -1.54
C MET A 205 -7.09 13.42 -1.04
N TYR A 206 -6.60 13.00 0.11
CA TYR A 206 -5.47 13.59 0.80
C TYR A 206 -4.47 12.49 1.19
N LEU A 207 -3.17 12.80 1.15
CA LEU A 207 -2.09 11.94 1.63
C LEU A 207 -0.83 12.74 1.95
N GLU A 208 0.06 12.16 2.74
CA GLU A 208 1.42 12.61 2.92
C GLU A 208 2.42 11.60 2.33
N ALA A 209 3.22 12.05 1.37
CA ALA A 209 4.23 11.21 0.74
C ALA A 209 5.58 11.37 1.47
N SER A 210 6.12 10.28 2.01
CA SER A 210 7.38 10.29 2.79
C SER A 210 8.65 10.63 2.00
N THR A 211 8.59 10.66 0.65
CA THR A 211 9.75 10.98 -0.20
C THR A 211 9.33 11.71 -1.47
N LYS A 212 10.29 12.39 -2.13
CA LYS A 212 10.07 13.02 -3.44
C LYS A 212 9.70 12.00 -4.52
N ARG A 213 10.31 10.81 -4.48
CA ARG A 213 9.97 9.72 -5.41
C ARG A 213 8.51 9.28 -5.24
N ASN A 214 8.04 9.22 -4.00
CA ASN A 214 6.65 8.87 -3.72
C ASN A 214 5.69 9.96 -4.23
N SER A 215 6.03 11.24 -4.09
CA SER A 215 5.17 12.32 -4.60
C SER A 215 5.05 12.30 -6.14
N GLU A 216 6.14 12.01 -6.85
CA GLU A 216 6.12 11.80 -8.31
C GLU A 216 5.30 10.56 -8.72
N TYR A 217 5.33 9.51 -7.90
CA TYR A 217 4.49 8.33 -8.10
C TYR A 217 3.00 8.67 -7.93
N TYR A 218 2.62 9.35 -6.84
CA TYR A 218 1.23 9.74 -6.58
C TYR A 218 0.68 10.75 -7.60
N ALA A 219 1.54 11.60 -8.15
CA ALA A 219 1.16 12.56 -9.19
C ALA A 219 0.52 11.89 -10.42
N ARG A 220 0.89 10.64 -10.73
CA ARG A 220 0.32 9.85 -11.84
C ARG A 220 -1.16 9.53 -11.65
N PHE A 221 -1.67 9.61 -10.42
CA PHE A 221 -3.08 9.37 -10.09
C PHE A 221 -3.86 10.69 -9.93
N GLY A 222 -3.24 11.84 -10.18
CA GLY A 222 -3.87 13.17 -10.10
C GLY A 222 -3.65 13.91 -8.77
N PHE A 223 -2.86 13.36 -7.86
CA PHE A 223 -2.44 14.07 -6.65
C PHE A 223 -1.49 15.21 -7.00
N LYS A 224 -1.65 16.36 -6.34
CA LYS A 224 -0.80 17.54 -6.51
C LYS A 224 -0.18 17.91 -5.17
N VAL A 225 1.12 18.16 -5.16
CA VAL A 225 1.81 18.68 -3.97
C VAL A 225 1.25 20.04 -3.61
N LYS A 226 0.91 20.24 -2.34
CA LYS A 226 0.43 21.49 -1.77
C LYS A 226 1.54 22.22 -1.02
N ARG A 227 2.23 21.49 -0.14
CA ARG A 227 3.41 21.99 0.59
C ARG A 227 4.25 20.83 1.15
N PRO A 228 5.54 21.05 1.45
CA PRO A 228 6.31 20.14 2.28
C PRO A 228 6.00 20.35 3.78
N VAL A 229 6.30 19.33 4.59
CA VAL A 229 6.46 19.36 6.04
C VAL A 229 7.82 18.75 6.36
N VAL A 230 8.58 19.37 7.25
CA VAL A 230 9.92 18.90 7.63
C VAL A 230 9.94 18.56 9.11
N PHE A 231 10.44 17.38 9.44
CA PHE A 231 10.71 16.93 10.81
C PHE A 231 12.23 17.00 11.03
N GLU A 232 12.65 17.86 11.96
CA GLU A 232 14.07 18.21 12.15
C GLU A 232 14.71 17.54 13.37
N ASN A 233 13.91 16.96 14.28
CA ASN A 233 14.41 16.46 15.57
C ASN A 233 14.98 15.02 15.50
N GLY A 234 15.46 14.62 14.32
CA GLY A 234 16.05 13.31 14.05
C GLY A 234 17.49 13.44 13.56
N PRO A 235 18.18 12.30 13.34
CA PRO A 235 19.56 12.32 12.85
C PRO A 235 19.70 13.00 11.48
N GLU A 236 18.68 12.88 10.63
CA GLU A 236 18.54 13.63 9.38
C GLU A 236 17.12 14.20 9.24
N PRO A 237 16.95 15.38 8.63
CA PRO A 237 15.63 15.96 8.41
C PRO A 237 14.78 15.11 7.47
N ILE A 238 13.53 14.83 7.84
CA ILE A 238 12.59 14.08 7.01
C ILE A 238 11.58 15.03 6.41
N THR A 239 11.49 15.05 5.09
CA THR A 239 10.50 15.84 4.36
C THR A 239 9.34 14.97 3.89
N MET A 240 8.13 15.27 4.37
CA MET A 240 6.90 14.74 3.80
C MET A 240 6.28 15.75 2.82
N TYR A 241 5.74 15.26 1.72
CA TYR A 241 5.04 16.08 0.73
C TYR A 241 3.54 15.90 0.90
N ILE A 242 2.86 16.98 1.30
CA ILE A 242 1.42 17.00 1.47
C ILE A 242 0.79 17.08 0.09
N MET A 243 -0.10 16.14 -0.24
CA MET A 243 -0.70 16.05 -1.56
C MET A 243 -2.21 15.94 -1.49
N VAL A 244 -2.86 16.63 -2.43
CA VAL A 244 -4.31 16.60 -2.58
C VAL A 244 -4.66 16.23 -4.00
N ARG A 245 -5.63 15.35 -4.16
CA ARG A 245 -6.29 15.06 -5.43
C ARG A 245 -7.71 15.60 -5.38
N GLU A 246 -8.04 16.46 -6.34
CA GLU A 246 -9.43 16.91 -6.54
C GLU A 246 -10.22 15.83 -7.31
N PRO A 247 -11.53 15.65 -7.01
CA PRO A 247 -12.35 14.71 -7.74
C PRO A 247 -12.42 15.10 -9.22
N GLN A 248 -12.41 14.10 -10.08
CA GLN A 248 -12.52 14.27 -11.51
C GLN A 248 -13.89 13.74 -11.93
N THR A 249 -14.70 14.59 -12.57
CA THR A 249 -15.95 14.13 -13.17
C THR A 249 -15.61 13.04 -14.19
N PRO A 250 -16.27 11.87 -14.14
CA PRO A 250 -16.12 10.88 -15.21
C PRO A 250 -16.39 11.59 -16.52
N ARG A 251 -15.42 11.57 -17.46
CA ARG A 251 -15.66 12.10 -18.81
C ARG A 251 -16.92 11.41 -19.32
N GLN A 252 -18.02 12.16 -19.50
CA GLN A 252 -19.13 11.67 -20.29
C GLN A 252 -18.55 11.31 -21.64
N SER A 253 -18.58 10.02 -21.99
CA SER A 253 -18.30 9.59 -23.35
C SER A 253 -19.18 10.43 -24.27
N CYS A 254 -18.57 11.18 -25.19
CA CYS A 254 -19.26 11.93 -26.23
C CYS A 254 -20.36 11.05 -26.83
N GLY A 255 -21.63 11.42 -26.60
CA GLY A 255 -22.76 10.79 -27.28
C GLY A 255 -22.63 10.99 -28.80
N PRO A 256 -23.24 10.12 -29.61
CA PRO A 256 -23.11 10.20 -31.06
C PRO A 256 -23.57 11.57 -31.56
N ALA A 257 -22.75 12.18 -32.41
CA ALA A 257 -23.03 13.45 -33.04
C ALA A 257 -24.44 13.42 -33.68
N VAL A 258 -25.32 14.30 -33.21
CA VAL A 258 -26.60 14.54 -33.87
C VAL A 258 -26.27 15.12 -35.25
N MET A 259 -26.41 14.30 -36.30
CA MET A 259 -26.37 14.78 -37.67
C MET A 259 -27.53 15.75 -37.88
N ALA A 260 -27.21 17.04 -37.97
CA ALA A 260 -28.13 18.04 -38.48
C ALA A 260 -28.46 17.69 -39.94
N THR A 261 -29.69 17.25 -40.18
CA THR A 261 -30.21 17.06 -41.54
C THR A 261 -30.58 18.43 -42.08
N VAL A 262 -29.76 18.95 -43.01
CA VAL A 262 -30.13 20.08 -43.85
C VAL A 262 -31.18 19.58 -44.84
N LYS A 263 -32.40 20.14 -44.77
CA LYS A 263 -33.42 19.96 -45.80
C LYS A 263 -33.12 20.93 -46.95
N PHE A 264 -33.04 20.39 -48.17
CA PHE A 264 -33.26 21.14 -49.41
C PHE A 264 -34.77 21.33 -49.61
#